data_AF-A0A1A9EWI3-F1
#
_entry.id   AF-A0A1A9EWI3-F1
#
_cell.length_a   1.000
_cell.length_b   1.000
_cell.length_c   1.000
_cell.angle_alpha   90.00
_cell.angle_beta   90.00
_cell.angle_gamma   90.00
#
_symmetry.space_group_name_H-M   'P 1'
#
loop_
_entity.id
_entity.type
_entity.pdbx_description
1 polymer ?
#
loop_
_entity_poly.entity_id
_entity_poly.type
_entity_poly.pdbx_seq_one_letter_code
_entity_poly.pdbx_strand_id
1 'polypeptide(L)'
;MLDLFATVSEWLEQQGIAPEKARALILSASSGAAAMGADRSENSLRELSAGIATPNTLTRLGLDHLKGRGAFQPWAEACKLLSQQLDIPGRG
;
A
#
# COMPACT_ATOMS: atom_id res chain seq x y z
N MET A 1 -4.60 -2.37 7.56
CA MET A 1 -3.85 -1.23 6.98
C MET A 1 -2.79 -0.72 7.96
N LEU A 2 -3.15 -0.45 9.22
CA LEU A 2 -2.14 -0.11 10.25
C LEU A 2 -1.11 -1.23 10.50
N ASP A 3 -1.50 -2.50 10.37
CA ASP A 3 -0.56 -3.62 10.52
C ASP A 3 0.56 -3.63 9.47
N LEU A 4 0.26 -3.12 8.26
CA LEU A 4 1.29 -2.91 7.22
C LEU A 4 2.27 -1.83 7.68
N PHE A 5 1.77 -0.72 8.23
CA PHE A 5 2.62 0.36 8.71
C PHE A 5 3.47 -0.08 9.91
N ALA A 6 2.90 -0.89 10.81
CA ALA A 6 3.62 -1.51 11.91
C ALA A 6 4.75 -2.41 11.38
N THR A 7 4.46 -3.31 10.45
CA THR A 7 5.46 -4.21 9.84
C THR A 7 6.64 -3.43 9.24
N VAL A 8 6.37 -2.35 8.52
CA VAL A 8 7.43 -1.52 7.92
C VAL A 8 8.17 -0.70 8.99
N SER A 9 7.48 -0.18 9.99
CA SER A 9 8.10 0.54 11.12
C SER A 9 9.07 -0.36 11.89
N GLU A 10 8.65 -1.58 12.21
CA GLU A 10 9.47 -2.58 12.90
C GLU A 10 10.74 -2.91 12.09
N TRP A 11 10.60 -3.05 10.76
CA TRP A 11 11.76 -3.27 9.91
C TRP A 11 12.72 -2.07 9.94
N LEU A 12 12.21 -0.83 9.89
CA LEU A 12 13.02 0.39 10.00
C LEU A 12 13.74 0.47 11.36
N GLU A 13 13.06 0.08 12.44
CA GLU A 13 13.64 0.00 13.78
C GLU A 13 14.78 -1.02 13.85
N GLN A 14 14.63 -2.18 13.20
CA GLN A 14 15.70 -3.17 13.05
C GLN A 14 16.90 -2.63 12.24
N GLN A 15 16.70 -1.63 11.38
CA GLN A 15 17.78 -0.93 10.69
C GLN A 15 18.43 0.18 11.55
N GLY A 16 18.02 0.33 12.82
CA GLY A 16 18.56 1.32 13.76
C GLY A 16 17.85 2.68 13.76
N ILE A 17 16.69 2.80 13.12
CA ILE A 17 15.89 4.03 13.17
C ILE A 17 15.11 4.06 14.49
N ALA A 18 15.15 5.18 15.21
CA ALA A 18 14.39 5.33 16.45
C ALA A 18 12.88 5.11 16.21
N PRO A 19 12.14 4.44 17.12
CA PRO A 19 10.74 4.05 16.90
C PRO A 19 9.83 5.19 16.46
N GLU A 20 9.92 6.35 17.13
CA GLU A 20 9.10 7.52 16.78
C GLU A 20 9.40 8.03 15.37
N LYS A 21 10.66 7.95 14.94
CA LYS A 21 11.06 8.34 13.59
C LYS A 21 10.61 7.32 12.55
N ALA A 22 10.71 6.02 12.84
CA ALA A 22 10.23 4.95 11.96
C ALA A 22 8.72 5.10 11.71
N ARG A 23 7.95 5.29 12.79
CA ARG A 23 6.52 5.58 12.75
C ARG A 23 6.20 6.83 11.91
N ALA A 24 6.89 7.94 12.18
CA ALA A 24 6.66 9.19 11.44
C ALA A 24 6.97 9.04 9.94
N LEU A 25 8.03 8.31 9.59
CA LEU A 25 8.42 8.07 8.20
C LEU A 25 7.35 7.27 7.43
N ILE A 26 6.89 6.15 7.97
CA ILE A 26 5.90 5.33 7.25
C ILE A 26 4.54 6.03 7.14
N LEU A 27 4.11 6.76 8.18
CA LEU A 27 2.85 7.50 8.16
C LEU A 27 2.89 8.68 7.17
N SER A 28 3.99 9.45 7.15
CA SER A 28 4.13 10.56 6.22
C SER A 28 4.24 10.10 4.76
N ALA A 29 5.02 9.04 4.47
CA ALA A 29 5.10 8.45 3.14
C ALA A 29 3.73 7.94 2.65
N SER A 30 2.98 7.26 3.52
CA SER A 30 1.65 6.74 3.19
C SER A 30 0.65 7.88 2.98
N SER A 31 0.70 8.93 3.80
CA SER A 31 -0.17 10.11 3.67
C SER A 31 0.11 10.87 2.37
N GLY A 32 1.39 11.03 2.01
CA GLY A 32 1.78 11.66 0.75
C GLY A 32 1.31 10.87 -0.47
N ALA A 33 1.42 9.54 -0.44
CA ALA A 33 0.92 8.68 -1.52
C ALA A 33 -0.61 8.77 -1.65
N ALA A 34 -1.35 8.79 -0.53
CA ALA A 34 -2.80 8.96 -0.54
C ALA A 34 -3.22 10.33 -1.08
N ALA A 35 -2.56 11.41 -0.64
CA ALA A 35 -2.81 12.75 -1.13
C ALA A 35 -2.55 12.86 -2.64
N MET A 36 -1.44 12.28 -3.13
CA MET A 36 -1.13 12.24 -4.56
C MET A 36 -2.21 11.50 -5.37
N GLY A 37 -2.71 10.37 -4.86
CA GLY A 37 -3.79 9.62 -5.52
C GLY A 37 -5.13 10.35 -5.52
N ALA A 38 -5.41 11.16 -4.50
CA ALA A 38 -6.61 11.97 -4.43
C ALA A 38 -6.56 13.18 -5.38
N ASP A 39 -5.39 13.80 -5.51
CA ASP A 39 -5.18 15.00 -6.34
C ASP A 39 -5.19 14.68 -7.85
N ARG A 40 -4.57 13.56 -8.26
CA ARG A 40 -4.43 13.18 -9.68
C ARG A 40 -5.51 12.22 -10.15
N SER A 41 -6.75 12.67 -10.09
CA SER A 41 -7.95 11.87 -10.44
C SER A 41 -8.00 11.39 -11.89
N GLU A 42 -7.28 12.05 -12.79
CA GLU A 42 -7.16 11.71 -14.21
C GLU A 42 -6.30 10.47 -14.48
N ASN A 43 -5.46 10.06 -13.52
CA ASN A 43 -4.67 8.84 -13.60
C ASN A 43 -5.23 7.77 -12.67
N SER A 44 -5.17 6.52 -13.11
CA SER A 44 -5.40 5.41 -12.20
C SER A 44 -4.27 5.32 -11.16
N LEU A 45 -4.59 4.84 -9.96
CA LEU A 45 -3.58 4.58 -8.92
C LEU A 45 -2.48 3.61 -9.40
N ARG A 46 -2.79 2.74 -10.37
CA ARG A 46 -1.81 1.83 -10.97
C ARG A 46 -0.82 2.56 -11.87
N GLU A 47 -1.28 3.54 -12.64
CA GLU A 47 -0.40 4.39 -13.46
C GLU A 47 0.47 5.28 -12.58
N LEU A 48 -0.10 5.88 -11.53
CA LEU A 48 0.67 6.65 -10.55
C LEU A 48 1.76 5.79 -9.89
N SER A 49 1.42 4.58 -9.44
CA SER A 49 2.38 3.63 -8.87
C SER A 49 3.49 3.26 -9.88
N ALA A 50 3.14 3.03 -11.15
CA ALA A 50 4.13 2.74 -12.19
C ALA A 50 5.06 3.93 -12.49
N GLY A 51 4.55 5.16 -12.41
CA GLY A 51 5.33 6.39 -12.57
C GLY A 51 6.32 6.64 -11.42
N ILE A 52 6.00 6.20 -10.20
CA ILE A 52 6.92 6.26 -9.05
C ILE A 52 7.99 5.15 -9.16
N ALA A 53 7.56 3.94 -9.51
CA ALA A 53 8.44 2.79 -9.66
C ALA A 53 9.14 2.79 -11.04
N THR A 54 9.94 3.79 -11.39
CA THR A 54 10.62 3.79 -12.70
C THR A 54 11.65 2.65 -12.84
N PRO A 55 12.04 2.23 -14.06
CA PRO A 55 13.05 1.19 -14.25
C PRO A 55 14.36 1.48 -13.49
N ASN A 56 14.98 0.42 -12.95
CA ASN A 56 16.22 0.48 -12.16
C ASN A 56 16.15 1.27 -10.83
N THR A 57 14.95 1.50 -10.28
CA THR A 57 14.79 2.07 -8.93
C THR A 57 14.59 0.99 -7.86
N LEU A 58 14.97 1.30 -6.62
CA LEU A 58 14.69 0.43 -5.47
C LEU A 58 13.18 0.22 -5.25
N THR A 59 12.38 1.24 -5.57
CA THR A 59 10.91 1.13 -5.52
C THR A 59 10.38 0.10 -6.51
N ARG A 60 10.94 0.05 -7.74
CA ARG A 60 10.58 -0.97 -8.72
C ARG A 60 10.95 -2.37 -8.23
N LEU A 61 12.17 -2.54 -7.72
CA LEU A 61 12.63 -3.82 -7.18
C LEU A 61 11.69 -4.35 -6.08
N GLY A 62 11.34 -3.51 -5.10
CA GLY A 62 10.42 -3.88 -4.02
C GLY A 62 9.01 -4.19 -4.52
N LEU A 63 8.47 -3.37 -5.43
CA LEU A 63 7.15 -3.57 -6.00
C LEU A 63 7.06 -4.89 -6.79
N ASP A 64 8.08 -5.20 -7.60
CA ASP A 64 8.12 -6.43 -8.38
C ASP A 64 8.25 -7.66 -7.49
N HIS A 65 9.05 -7.59 -6.41
CA HIS A 65 9.10 -8.64 -5.39
C HIS A 65 7.72 -8.90 -4.76
N LEU A 66 7.01 -7.85 -4.33
CA LEU A 66 5.67 -7.96 -3.75
C LEU A 66 4.66 -8.55 -4.74
N LYS A 67 4.69 -8.12 -6.00
CA LYS A 67 3.84 -8.69 -7.07
C LYS A 67 4.15 -10.17 -7.30
N GLY A 68 5.42 -10.55 -7.39
CA GLY A 68 5.85 -11.93 -7.59
C GLY A 68 5.43 -12.86 -6.45
N ARG A 69 5.23 -12.32 -5.24
CA ARG A 69 4.72 -13.05 -4.07
C ARG A 69 3.18 -13.03 -3.94
N GLY A 70 2.47 -12.43 -4.89
CA GLY A 70 1.01 -12.33 -4.85
C GLY A 70 0.49 -11.42 -3.74
N ALA A 71 1.28 -10.47 -3.22
CA ALA A 71 0.95 -9.69 -2.03
C ALA A 71 -0.38 -8.90 -2.11
N PHE A 72 -0.87 -8.64 -3.33
CA PHE A 72 -2.13 -7.92 -3.56
C PHE A 72 -3.36 -8.83 -3.75
N GLN A 73 -3.17 -10.12 -4.03
CA GLN A 73 -4.29 -11.06 -4.21
C GLN A 73 -5.11 -11.25 -2.93
N PRO A 74 -4.51 -11.43 -1.73
CA PRO A 74 -5.26 -11.56 -0.48
C PRO A 74 -6.18 -10.35 -0.18
N TRP A 75 -5.82 -9.16 -0.64
CA TRP A 75 -6.67 -7.97 -0.48
C TRP A 75 -7.94 -8.08 -1.32
N ALA A 76 -7.83 -8.53 -2.58
CA ALA A 76 -8.99 -8.75 -3.43
C ALA A 76 -9.89 -9.87 -2.88
N GLU A 77 -9.29 -10.93 -2.35
CA GLU A 77 -10.01 -12.02 -1.68
C GLU A 77 -10.74 -11.53 -0.44
N ALA A 78 -10.10 -10.73 0.41
CA ALA A 78 -10.73 -10.11 1.57
C ALA A 78 -11.92 -9.23 1.17
N CYS A 79 -11.80 -8.42 0.11
CA CYS A 79 -12.91 -7.63 -0.42
C CYS A 79 -14.08 -8.50 -0.90
N LYS A 80 -13.79 -9.65 -1.54
CA LYS A 80 -14.83 -10.60 -1.94
C LYS A 80 -15.55 -11.21 -0.74
N LEU A 81 -14.82 -11.61 0.30
CA LEU A 81 -15.39 -12.10 1.56
C LEU A 81 -16.30 -11.03 2.19
N LEU A 82 -15.85 -9.78 2.23
CA LEU A 82 -16.67 -8.66 2.72
C LEU A 82 -17.93 -8.48 1.86
N SER A 83 -17.84 -8.53 0.53
CA SER A 83 -19.03 -8.39 -0.33
C SER A 83 -20.07 -9.49 -0.12
N GLN A 84 -19.65 -10.72 0.19
CA GLN A 84 -20.55 -11.83 0.48
C GLN A 84 -21.28 -11.65 1.82
N GLN A 85 -20.64 -11.00 2.79
CA GLN A 85 -21.25 -10.68 4.08
C GLN A 85 -22.12 -9.41 4.01
N LEU A 86 -21.74 -8.48 3.13
CA LEU A 86 -22.46 -7.23 2.88
C LEU A 86 -23.61 -7.40 1.88
N ASP A 87 -23.97 -8.63 1.50
CA ASP A 87 -25.18 -8.94 0.72
C ASP A 87 -26.43 -8.68 1.57
N ILE A 88 -26.64 -7.39 1.85
CA ILE A 88 -27.82 -6.77 2.40
C ILE A 88 -28.88 -6.84 1.29
N PRO A 89 -30.08 -7.38 1.55
CA PRO A 89 -31.13 -7.42 0.55
C PRO A 89 -31.43 -5.99 0.06
N GLY A 90 -31.22 -5.68 -1.22
CA GLY A 90 -31.66 -4.40 -1.79
C GLY A 90 -30.77 -3.70 -2.84
N ARG A 91 -29.75 -4.32 -3.42
CA ARG A 91 -29.18 -3.83 -4.70
C ARG A 91 -29.68 -4.70 -5.86
N GLY A 92 -30.92 -4.43 -6.26
CA GLY A 92 -31.41 -4.65 -7.63
C GLY A 92 -31.21 -3.41 -8.47
#